data_AF-A0A382X189-F1
#
_entry.id   AF-A0A382X189-F1
#
_cell.length_a   1.000
_cell.length_b   1.000
_cell.length_c   1.000
_cell.angle_alpha   90.00
_cell.angle_beta   90.00
_cell.angle_gamma   90.00
#
_symmetry.space_group_name_H-M   'P 1'
#
loop_
_entity.id
_entity.type
_entity.pdbx_description
1 polymer ?
#
loop_
_entity_poly.entity_id
_entity_poly.type
_entity_poly.pdbx_seq_one_letter_code
_entity_poly.pdbx_strand_id
1 'polypeptide(L)'
;FIYIFISFGNIRATLIVLLPVVVGSVWTVGVMGLMKVSFNLANLVILPLIIGIGVVNGVHMVHRYREETDKSVNILSRSTGKGVVLSSLTTMIGFGSLMIADYQGIYSLGLVLTLGVGCCLIASITVLPSILRLCAVKGWDL
;
A
#
# COMPACT_ATOMS: atom_id res chain seq x y z
N PHE A 1 -13.32 -3.38 -1.12
CA PHE A 1 -13.90 -3.39 -2.49
C PHE A 1 -15.13 -2.48 -2.58
N ILE A 2 -16.25 -2.80 -1.91
CA ILE A 2 -17.51 -2.03 -1.98
C ILE A 2 -17.29 -0.53 -1.71
N TYR A 3 -16.56 -0.19 -0.64
CA TYR A 3 -16.23 1.20 -0.32
C TYR A 3 -15.51 1.95 -1.46
N ILE A 4 -14.48 1.32 -2.05
CA ILE A 4 -13.68 1.91 -3.15
C ILE A 4 -14.57 2.06 -4.39
N PHE A 5 -15.42 1.08 -4.67
CA PHE A 5 -16.35 1.13 -5.78
C PHE A 5 -17.32 2.32 -5.66
N ILE A 6 -17.87 2.56 -4.46
CA ILE A 6 -18.74 3.71 -4.20
C ILE A 6 -17.96 5.02 -4.30
N SER A 7 -16.72 5.07 -3.77
CA SER A 7 -15.91 6.28 -3.75
C SER A 7 -15.45 6.73 -5.14
N PHE A 8 -15.12 5.79 -6.03
CA PHE A 8 -14.63 6.11 -7.37
C PHE A 8 -15.71 6.00 -8.46
N GLY A 9 -16.81 5.29 -8.21
CA GLY A 9 -17.91 5.08 -9.16
C GLY A 9 -17.55 4.22 -10.38
N ASN A 10 -16.33 3.68 -10.43
CA ASN A 10 -15.80 2.95 -11.57
C ASN A 10 -15.06 1.68 -11.13
N ILE A 11 -15.43 0.54 -11.73
CA ILE A 11 -14.81 -0.78 -11.47
C ILE A 11 -13.32 -0.76 -11.82
N ARG A 12 -12.92 0.00 -12.85
CA ARG A 12 -11.52 0.08 -13.32
C ARG A 12 -10.64 0.80 -12.31
N ALA A 13 -11.09 1.95 -11.81
CA ALA A 13 -10.41 2.68 -10.74
C ALA A 13 -10.25 1.80 -9.49
N THR A 14 -11.30 1.05 -9.16
CA THR A 14 -11.28 0.12 -8.01
C THR A 14 -10.21 -0.96 -8.16
N LEU A 15 -10.08 -1.57 -9.35
CA LEU A 15 -9.04 -2.58 -9.62
C LEU A 15 -7.63 -1.98 -9.60
N ILE A 16 -7.47 -0.76 -10.12
CA ILE A 16 -6.17 -0.07 -10.12
C ILE A 16 -5.70 0.25 -8.70
N VAL A 17 -6.62 0.67 -7.82
CA VAL A 17 -6.32 0.88 -6.39
C VAL A 17 -5.90 -0.43 -5.71
N LEU A 18 -6.54 -1.55 -6.05
CA LEU A 18 -6.29 -2.85 -5.41
C LEU A 18 -5.01 -3.53 -5.89
N LEU A 19 -4.54 -3.26 -7.11
CA LEU A 19 -3.33 -3.88 -7.66
C LEU A 19 -2.07 -3.72 -6.79
N PRO A 20 -1.64 -2.50 -6.40
CA PRO A 20 -0.47 -2.34 -5.55
C PRO A 20 -0.67 -2.96 -4.16
N VAL A 21 -1.91 -3.07 -3.67
CA VAL A 21 -2.23 -3.78 -2.42
C VAL A 21 -1.96 -5.26 -2.57
N VAL A 22 -2.47 -5.88 -3.63
CA VAL A 22 -2.27 -7.32 -3.88
C VAL A 22 -0.78 -7.61 -4.03
N VAL A 23 -0.06 -6.81 -4.83
CA VAL A 23 1.40 -6.98 -5.01
C VAL A 23 2.14 -6.79 -3.69
N GLY A 24 1.84 -5.72 -2.94
CA GLY A 24 2.45 -5.44 -1.65
C GLY A 24 2.18 -6.54 -0.61
N SER A 25 0.95 -7.05 -0.53
CA SER A 25 0.59 -8.16 0.35
C SER A 25 1.31 -9.45 -0.03
N VAL A 26 1.39 -9.80 -1.31
CA VAL A 26 2.14 -10.98 -1.78
C VAL A 26 3.62 -10.86 -1.45
N TRP A 27 4.22 -9.69 -1.68
CA TRP A 27 5.61 -9.43 -1.29
C TRP A 27 5.82 -9.55 0.21
N THR A 28 4.89 -9.03 1.01
CA THR A 28 4.97 -9.13 2.47
C THR A 28 4.99 -10.59 2.92
N VAL A 29 4.06 -11.41 2.41
CA VAL A 29 4.01 -12.85 2.72
C VAL A 29 5.28 -13.56 2.23
N GLY A 30 5.79 -13.20 1.05
CA GLY A 30 7.05 -13.73 0.53
C GLY A 30 8.24 -13.40 1.43
N VAL A 31 8.37 -12.15 1.86
CA VAL A 31 9.43 -11.69 2.78
C VAL A 31 9.29 -12.36 4.16
N MET A 32 8.07 -12.51 4.67
CA MET A 32 7.83 -13.25 5.91
C MET A 32 8.33 -14.71 5.82
N GLY A 33 8.07 -15.37 4.69
CA GLY A 33 8.58 -16.72 4.42
C GLY A 33 10.11 -16.76 4.39
N LEU A 34 10.75 -15.79 3.76
CA LEU A 34 12.22 -15.68 3.71
C LEU A 34 12.84 -15.44 5.09
N MET A 35 12.20 -14.63 5.93
CA MET A 35 12.66 -14.37 7.29
C MET A 35 12.27 -15.45 8.30
N LYS A 36 11.65 -16.55 7.85
CA LYS A 36 11.17 -17.67 8.69
C LYS A 36 10.27 -17.21 9.83
N VAL A 37 9.49 -16.16 9.60
CA VAL A 37 8.50 -15.68 10.58
C VAL A 37 7.37 -16.71 10.63
N SER A 38 7.22 -17.37 11.77
CA SER A 38 6.18 -18.39 11.97
C SER A 38 4.78 -17.80 11.88
N PHE A 39 3.89 -18.41 11.11
CA PHE A 39 2.45 -18.11 11.19
C PHE A 39 1.89 -18.61 12.52
N ASN A 40 1.92 -17.76 13.55
CA ASN A 40 1.21 -17.98 14.80
C ASN A 40 -0.12 -17.22 14.80
N LEU A 41 -0.95 -17.43 15.83
CA LEU A 41 -2.25 -16.74 15.96
C LEU A 41 -2.13 -15.20 15.94
N ALA A 42 -1.04 -14.65 16.47
CA ALA A 42 -0.79 -13.21 16.42
C ALA A 42 -0.56 -12.72 14.98
N ASN A 43 0.18 -13.49 14.18
CA ASN A 43 0.49 -13.16 12.78
C ASN A 43 -0.70 -13.36 11.83
N LEU A 44 -1.67 -14.18 12.19
CA LEU A 44 -2.91 -14.36 11.42
C LEU A 44 -3.71 -13.05 11.32
N VAL A 45 -3.74 -12.26 12.41
CA VAL A 45 -4.45 -10.97 12.47
C VAL A 45 -3.74 -9.91 11.62
N ILE A 46 -2.47 -10.10 11.28
CA ILE A 46 -1.67 -9.11 10.55
C ILE A 46 -2.04 -9.03 9.08
N LEU A 47 -2.41 -10.14 8.45
CA LEU A 47 -2.80 -10.18 7.04
C LEU A 47 -3.93 -9.18 6.70
N PRO A 48 -5.08 -9.16 7.41
CA PRO A 48 -6.11 -8.17 7.15
C PRO A 48 -5.67 -6.73 7.48
N LEU A 49 -4.79 -6.52 8.46
CA LEU A 49 -4.22 -5.20 8.73
C LEU A 49 -3.37 -4.69 7.56
N ILE A 50 -2.48 -5.51 7.01
CA ILE A 50 -1.65 -5.15 5.84
C ILE A 50 -2.54 -4.77 4.66
N ILE A 51 -3.58 -5.56 4.39
CA ILE A 51 -4.52 -5.27 3.30
C ILE A 51 -5.20 -3.91 3.54
N GLY A 52 -5.68 -3.65 4.75
CA GLY A 52 -6.28 -2.37 5.12
C GLY A 52 -5.35 -1.18 4.88
N ILE A 53 -4.10 -1.27 5.35
CA ILE A 53 -3.12 -0.19 5.19
C ILE A 53 -2.71 -0.01 3.73
N GLY A 54 -2.52 -1.11 2.99
CA GLY A 54 -2.22 -1.06 1.56
C GLY A 54 -3.31 -0.35 0.77
N VAL A 55 -4.58 -0.64 1.08
CA VAL A 55 -5.73 0.05 0.45
C VAL A 55 -5.68 1.55 0.68
N VAL A 56 -5.33 2.01 1.88
CA VAL A 56 -5.21 3.46 2.18
C VAL A 56 -4.19 4.12 1.26
N ASN A 57 -3.01 3.51 1.08
CA ASN A 57 -1.97 4.02 0.18
C ASN A 57 -2.45 4.08 -1.28
N GLY A 58 -3.11 3.03 -1.77
CA GLY A 58 -3.68 2.98 -3.12
C GLY A 58 -4.76 4.05 -3.34
N VAL A 59 -5.68 4.20 -2.39
CA VAL A 59 -6.75 5.21 -2.45
C VAL A 59 -6.16 6.61 -2.45
N HIS A 60 -5.22 6.92 -1.55
CA HIS A 60 -4.58 8.24 -1.48
C HIS A 60 -3.88 8.62 -2.78
N MET A 61 -3.13 7.70 -3.40
CA MET A 61 -2.47 8.02 -4.67
C MET A 61 -3.47 8.19 -5.82
N VAL A 62 -4.49 7.33 -5.93
CA VAL A 62 -5.46 7.43 -7.03
C VAL A 62 -6.38 8.64 -6.87
N HIS A 63 -6.78 8.99 -5.65
CA HIS A 63 -7.56 10.20 -5.39
C HIS A 63 -6.80 11.45 -5.83
N ARG A 64 -5.52 11.56 -5.47
CA ARG A 64 -4.66 12.67 -5.88
C ARG A 64 -4.42 12.71 -7.38
N TYR A 65 -4.25 11.55 -8.02
CA TYR A 65 -4.15 11.46 -9.47
C TYR A 65 -5.40 12.01 -10.19
N ARG A 66 -6.60 11.84 -9.62
CA ARG A 66 -7.85 12.37 -10.19
C ARG A 66 -8.02 13.88 -9.96
N GLU A 67 -7.54 14.39 -8.83
CA GLU A 67 -7.56 15.84 -8.52
C GLU A 67 -6.57 16.63 -9.38
N GLU A 68 -5.52 15.99 -9.91
CA GLU A 68 -4.50 16.68 -10.70
C GLU A 68 -4.91 16.83 -12.18
N THR A 69 -5.01 18.08 -12.62
CA THR A 69 -5.40 18.49 -13.98
C THR A 69 -4.35 18.13 -15.05
N ASP A 70 -3.07 18.02 -14.65
CA ASP A 70 -1.95 17.76 -15.56
C ASP A 70 -1.43 16.32 -15.38
N LYS A 71 -2.00 15.40 -16.17
CA LYS A 71 -1.68 13.97 -16.16
C LYS A 71 -0.31 13.64 -16.80
N SER A 72 0.41 14.64 -17.33
CA SER A 72 1.69 14.46 -18.03
C SER A 72 2.89 14.39 -17.08
N VAL A 73 2.75 14.89 -15.85
CA VAL A 73 3.87 15.02 -14.91
C VAL A 73 3.99 13.77 -14.03
N ASN A 74 5.22 13.32 -13.84
CA ASN A 74 5.55 12.17 -13.00
C ASN A 74 4.99 12.37 -11.57
N ILE A 75 3.94 11.62 -11.24
CA ILE A 75 3.19 11.70 -9.97
C ILE A 75 4.12 11.48 -8.77
N LEU A 76 5.19 10.72 -8.98
CA LEU A 76 6.21 10.42 -7.97
C LEU A 76 7.14 11.61 -7.67
N SER A 77 7.35 12.51 -8.64
CA SER A 77 8.16 13.73 -8.45
C SER A 77 7.39 14.86 -7.77
N ARG A 78 6.06 14.77 -7.70
CA ARG A 78 5.18 15.80 -7.12
C ARG A 78 4.90 15.55 -5.64
N SER A 79 4.27 16.56 -5.01
CA SER A 79 3.82 16.58 -3.61
C SER A 79 3.13 15.28 -3.18
N THR A 80 2.33 14.67 -4.06
CA THR A 80 1.60 13.43 -3.84
C THR A 80 2.51 12.25 -3.47
N GLY A 81 3.55 11.96 -4.26
CA GLY A 81 4.49 10.88 -3.97
C GLY A 81 5.22 11.10 -2.65
N LYS A 82 5.62 12.35 -2.37
CA LYS A 82 6.26 12.73 -1.10
C LYS A 82 5.32 12.54 0.10
N GLY A 83 4.05 12.91 -0.04
CA GLY A 83 3.05 12.75 1.02
C GLY A 83 2.77 11.28 1.37
N VAL A 84 2.65 10.42 0.36
CA VAL A 84 2.43 8.98 0.57
C VAL A 84 3.66 8.31 1.19
N VAL A 85 4.87 8.68 0.74
CA VAL A 85 6.12 8.21 1.34
C VAL A 85 6.21 8.66 2.80
N LEU A 86 5.91 9.92 3.10
CA LEU A 86 5.97 10.46 4.46
C LEU A 86 4.93 9.78 5.38
N SER A 87 3.69 9.62 4.90
CA SER A 87 2.63 8.92 5.63
C SER A 87 2.98 7.45 5.88
N SER A 88 3.63 6.80 4.92
CA SER A 88 4.07 5.42 5.07
C SER A 88 5.23 5.31 6.05
N LEU A 89 6.18 6.26 6.03
CA LEU A 89 7.29 6.34 6.98
C LEU A 89 6.79 6.54 8.41
N THR A 90 5.85 7.46 8.65
CA THR A 90 5.29 7.66 10.00
C THR A 90 4.56 6.40 10.48
N THR A 91 3.85 5.71 9.59
CA THR A 91 3.19 4.44 9.90
C THR A 91 4.20 3.33 10.21
N MET A 92 5.29 3.24 9.45
CA MET A 92 6.40 2.31 9.71
C MET A 92 7.07 2.58 11.06
N ILE A 93 7.28 3.85 11.42
CA ILE A 93 7.83 4.21 12.74
C ILE A 93 6.84 3.82 13.84
N GLY A 94 5.55 4.10 13.65
CA GLY A 94 4.49 3.72 14.59
C GLY A 94 4.46 2.22 14.84
N PHE A 95 4.42 1.39 13.78
CA PHE A 95 4.45 -0.06 13.94
C PHE A 95 5.80 -0.60 14.39
N GLY A 96 6.90 0.02 13.96
CA GLY A 96 8.26 -0.31 14.38
C GLY A 96 8.45 -0.15 15.88
N SER A 97 7.74 0.78 16.53
CA SER A 97 7.78 0.93 17.99
C SER A 97 7.30 -0.32 18.75
N LEU A 98 6.44 -1.15 18.16
CA LEU A 98 5.99 -2.40 18.78
C LEU A 98 7.13 -3.44 18.86
N MET A 99 8.20 -3.28 18.08
CA MET A 99 9.40 -4.12 18.16
C MET A 99 10.21 -3.88 19.44
N ILE A 100 9.85 -2.91 20.27
CA ILE A 100 10.46 -2.69 21.59
C ILE A 100 9.85 -3.63 22.64
N ALA A 101 8.68 -4.23 22.36
CA ALA A 101 7.99 -5.07 23.32
C ALA A 101 8.70 -6.41 23.59
N ASP A 102 8.77 -6.80 24.87
CA ASP A 102 9.36 -8.08 25.30
C ASP A 102 8.52 -9.30 24.87
N TYR A 103 7.20 -9.12 24.70
CA TYR A 103 6.33 -10.19 24.27
C TYR A 103 6.52 -10.50 22.79
N GLN A 104 7.02 -11.69 22.48
CA GLN A 104 7.37 -12.13 21.12
C GLN A 104 6.25 -11.95 20.09
N GLY A 105 4.98 -12.10 20.51
CA GLY A 105 3.83 -11.87 19.63
C GLY A 105 3.69 -10.41 19.18
N ILE A 106 3.94 -9.45 20.08
CA ILE A 106 3.86 -8.02 19.80
C ILE A 106 5.08 -7.57 18.98
N TYR A 107 6.26 -8.10 19.29
CA TYR A 107 7.47 -7.88 18.49
C TYR A 107 7.28 -8.31 17.04
N SER A 108 6.83 -9.55 16.83
CA SER A 108 6.55 -10.11 15.50
C SER A 108 5.52 -9.26 14.76
N LEU A 109 4.51 -8.76 15.48
CA LEU A 109 3.48 -7.90 14.91
C LEU A 109 4.05 -6.59 14.38
N GLY A 110 4.88 -5.90 15.18
CA GLY A 110 5.54 -4.66 14.75
C GLY A 110 6.44 -4.85 13.54
N LEU A 111 7.20 -5.94 13.53
CA LEU A 111 8.12 -6.28 12.45
C LEU A 111 7.37 -6.56 11.13
N VAL A 112 6.33 -7.40 11.17
CA VAL A 112 5.58 -7.76 9.95
C VAL A 112 4.78 -6.57 9.42
N LEU A 113 4.17 -5.75 10.28
CA LEU A 113 3.44 -4.56 9.85
C LEU A 113 4.38 -3.53 9.23
N THR A 114 5.54 -3.29 9.83
CA THR A 114 6.55 -2.39 9.27
C THR A 114 6.99 -2.85 7.88
N LEU A 115 7.27 -4.14 7.71
CA LEU A 115 7.61 -4.72 6.41
C LEU A 115 6.45 -4.64 5.42
N GLY A 116 5.22 -4.88 5.88
CA GLY A 116 4.04 -4.83 5.03
C GLY A 116 3.77 -3.44 4.49
N VAL A 117 3.89 -2.42 5.33
CA VAL A 117 3.80 -1.02 4.92
C VAL A 117 4.91 -0.68 3.93
N GLY A 118 6.15 -1.12 4.20
CA GLY A 118 7.28 -0.93 3.30
C GLY A 118 7.04 -1.59 1.93
N CYS A 119 6.59 -2.84 1.89
CA CYS A 119 6.27 -3.55 0.65
C CYS A 119 5.13 -2.87 -0.12
N CYS A 120 4.05 -2.48 0.56
CA CYS A 120 2.94 -1.74 -0.04
C CYS A 120 3.37 -0.36 -0.56
N LEU A 121 4.27 0.34 0.14
CA LEU A 121 4.84 1.60 -0.34
C LEU A 121 5.65 1.38 -1.61
N ILE A 122 6.58 0.41 -1.62
CA ILE A 122 7.41 0.09 -2.79
C ILE A 122 6.51 -0.33 -3.96
N ALA A 123 5.50 -1.17 -3.72
CA ALA A 123 4.53 -1.55 -4.74
C ALA A 123 3.75 -0.33 -5.25
N SER A 124 3.30 0.56 -4.38
CA SER A 124 2.56 1.77 -4.78
C SER A 124 3.41 2.73 -5.62
N ILE A 125 4.69 2.94 -5.27
CA ILE A 125 5.57 3.82 -6.05
C ILE A 125 6.10 3.21 -7.35
N THR A 126 6.02 1.88 -7.52
CA THR A 126 6.51 1.20 -8.74
C THR A 126 5.36 0.78 -9.67
N VAL A 127 4.36 0.10 -9.12
CA VAL A 127 3.22 -0.47 -9.84
C VAL A 127 2.25 0.62 -10.26
N LEU A 128 1.96 1.59 -9.38
CA LEU A 128 0.97 2.61 -9.67
C LEU A 128 1.37 3.57 -10.82
N PRO A 129 2.58 4.18 -10.88
CA PRO A 129 2.94 5.04 -12.02
C PRO A 129 3.00 4.25 -13.33
N SER A 130 3.38 2.98 -13.28
CA SER A 130 3.39 2.09 -14.45
C SER A 130 1.98 1.90 -15.01
N ILE A 131 1.00 1.66 -14.13
CA ILE A 131 -0.40 1.47 -14.52
C ILE A 131 -1.04 2.79 -14.96
N LEU A 132 -0.77 3.90 -14.27
CA LEU A 132 -1.32 5.20 -14.62
C LEU A 132 -0.79 5.68 -15.97
N ARG A 133 0.48 5.41 -16.30
CA ARG A 133 1.03 5.64 -17.64
C ARG A 133 0.29 4.81 -18.70
N LEU A 134 0.02 3.53 -18.43
CA LEU A 134 -0.77 2.68 -19.32
C LEU A 134 -2.20 3.19 -19.50
N CYS A 135 -2.85 3.68 -18.43
CA CYS A 135 -4.19 4.25 -18.50
C CYS A 135 -4.23 5.57 -19.30
N ALA A 136 -3.21 6.42 -19.13
CA ALA A 136 -3.07 7.67 -19.88
C ALA A 136 -2.88 7.43 -21.38
N VAL A 137 -2.05 6.44 -21.76
CA VAL A 137 -1.86 6.06 -23.18
C VAL A 137 -3.14 5.50 -23.81
N LYS A 138 -3.99 4.85 -23.01
CA LYS A 138 -5.21 4.19 -23.47
C LYS A 138 -6.48 5.07 -23.37
N GLY A 139 -6.35 6.32 -22.94
CA GLY A 139 -7.46 7.28 -22.84
C GLY A 139 -8.54 6.89 -21.84
N TRP A 140 -8.19 6.21 -20.74
CA TRP A 140 -9.18 5.75 -19.77
C TRP A 140 -9.60 6.87 -18.81
N ASP A 141 -10.91 7.09 -18.70
CA ASP A 141 -11.50 7.90 -17.64
C ASP A 141 -11.47 7.11 -16.32
N LEU A 142 -10.71 7.65 -15.37
CA LEU A 142 -10.49 7.14 -14.03
C LEU A 142 -11.40 7.84 -13.03
#